data_AF-A0A3A8IX93-F1
#
_entry.id   AF-A0A3A8IX93-F1
#
_cell.length_a   1.000
_cell.length_b   1.000
_cell.length_c   1.000
_cell.angle_alpha   90.00
_cell.angle_beta   90.00
_cell.angle_gamma   90.00
#
_symmetry.space_group_name_H-M   'P 1'
#
loop_
_entity.id
_entity.type
_entity.pdbx_description
1 polymer ?
#
loop_
_entity_poly.entity_id
_entity_poly.type
_entity_poly.pdbx_seq_one_letter_code
_entity_poly.pdbx_strand_id
1 'polypeptide(L)'
;ELAGLVLGFAGVVLLNLGGDMSGGGVAALAVVVAPAAWAFGSVWSRRLPMPSGLMAPATQMLSAGVMMMALSFALGERMADAVPPRAMVSFVYLLVFGSLVAFSAYGYLLKHARPALAMSYAYVNPAVAVLLGVVFAGETLGPMTWGAMSAILVAVMLLARGKR
;
A
#
# COMPACT_ATOMS: atom_id res chain seq x y z
N GLU A 1 22.02 3.61 -1.05
CA GLU A 1 20.60 3.91 -1.29
C GLU A 1 20.09 3.38 -2.63
N LEU A 2 20.67 3.79 -3.77
CA LEU A 2 20.26 3.35 -5.12
C LEU A 2 20.20 1.83 -5.30
N ALA A 3 21.21 1.09 -4.84
CA ALA A 3 21.24 -0.37 -4.91
C ALA A 3 20.08 -1.04 -4.13
N GLY A 4 19.70 -0.49 -2.97
CA GLY A 4 18.56 -0.97 -2.20
C GLY A 4 17.23 -0.67 -2.91
N LEU A 5 17.12 0.48 -3.57
CA LEU A 5 15.93 0.85 -4.34
C LEU A 5 15.72 -0.10 -5.54
N VAL A 6 16.81 -0.36 -6.30
CA VAL A 6 16.80 -1.27 -7.46
C VAL A 6 16.50 -2.70 -7.02
N LEU A 7 17.14 -3.18 -5.94
CA LEU A 7 16.89 -4.53 -5.42
C LEU A 7 15.45 -4.70 -4.92
N GLY A 8 14.91 -3.70 -4.22
CA GLY A 8 13.52 -3.70 -3.75
C GLY A 8 12.52 -3.69 -4.91
N PHE A 9 12.76 -2.88 -5.93
CA PHE A 9 11.95 -2.85 -7.15
C PHE A 9 12.00 -4.20 -7.88
N ALA A 10 13.19 -4.78 -8.06
CA ALA A 10 13.36 -6.09 -8.67
C ALA A 10 12.62 -7.19 -7.88
N GLY A 11 12.66 -7.16 -6.54
CA GLY A 11 11.92 -8.08 -5.68
C GLY A 11 10.40 -7.98 -5.86
N VAL A 12 9.85 -6.76 -5.98
CA VAL A 12 8.41 -6.54 -6.24
C VAL A 12 8.00 -7.05 -7.63
N VAL A 13 8.86 -6.85 -8.64
CA VAL A 13 8.64 -7.41 -9.99
C VAL A 13 8.67 -8.94 -9.94
N LEU A 14 9.66 -9.54 -9.28
CA LEU A 14 9.76 -10.99 -9.15
C LEU A 14 8.53 -11.59 -8.45
N LEU A 15 8.00 -10.89 -7.44
CA LEU A 15 6.80 -11.31 -6.71
C LEU A 15 5.55 -11.24 -7.60
N ASN A 16 5.45 -10.24 -8.48
CA ASN A 16 4.33 -10.11 -9.43
C ASN A 16 4.40 -11.09 -10.59
N LEU A 17 5.61 -11.47 -11.05
CA LEU A 17 5.79 -12.47 -12.12
C LEU A 17 5.32 -13.88 -11.71
N GLY A 18 5.21 -14.14 -10.41
CA GLY A 18 4.64 -15.40 -9.90
C GLY A 18 3.11 -15.43 -9.86
N GLY A 19 2.44 -14.32 -10.14
CA GLY A 19 0.98 -14.25 -10.26
C GLY A 19 0.52 -14.27 -11.71
N ASP A 20 -0.73 -14.69 -11.95
CA ASP A 20 -1.35 -14.60 -13.26
C ASP A 20 -1.49 -13.13 -13.69
N MET A 21 -0.50 -12.62 -14.45
CA MET A 21 -0.56 -11.31 -15.09
C MET A 21 -1.51 -11.33 -16.31
N SER A 22 -2.77 -11.70 -16.10
CA SER A 22 -3.80 -11.79 -17.13
C SER A 22 -4.47 -10.45 -17.47
N GLY A 23 -4.05 -9.36 -16.82
CA GLY A 23 -4.60 -8.02 -17.04
C GLY A 23 -4.14 -7.41 -18.37
N GLY A 24 -5.09 -6.97 -19.21
CA GLY A 24 -4.81 -6.26 -20.45
C GLY A 24 -4.10 -4.90 -20.26
N GLY A 25 -3.80 -4.19 -21.35
CA GLY A 25 -2.98 -2.96 -21.33
C GLY A 25 -3.45 -1.86 -20.38
N VAL A 26 -4.76 -1.78 -20.10
CA VAL A 26 -5.33 -0.82 -19.13
C VAL A 26 -4.92 -1.15 -17.70
N ALA A 27 -4.88 -2.43 -17.31
CA ALA A 27 -4.46 -2.85 -15.98
C ALA A 27 -2.96 -2.55 -15.78
N ALA A 28 -2.13 -2.82 -16.80
CA ALA A 28 -0.71 -2.48 -16.77
C ALA A 28 -0.48 -0.96 -16.59
N LEU A 29 -1.24 -0.13 -17.30
CA LEU A 29 -1.16 1.32 -17.15
C LEU A 29 -1.58 1.76 -15.74
N ALA A 30 -2.66 1.20 -15.20
CA ALA A 30 -3.14 1.52 -13.85
C ALA A 30 -2.10 1.19 -12.77
N VAL A 31 -1.40 0.06 -12.89
CA VAL A 31 -0.33 -0.36 -11.96
C VAL A 31 0.87 0.59 -11.98
N VAL A 32 1.13 1.30 -13.08
CA VAL A 32 2.19 2.31 -13.16
C VAL A 32 1.70 3.68 -12.66
N VAL A 33 0.49 4.07 -13.03
CA VAL A 33 -0.08 5.39 -12.67
C VAL A 33 -0.36 5.47 -11.17
N ALA A 34 -0.84 4.40 -10.55
CA ALA A 34 -1.16 4.37 -9.12
C ALA A 34 0.03 4.75 -8.19
N PRO A 35 1.21 4.09 -8.27
CA PRO A 35 2.36 4.47 -7.45
C PRO A 35 2.91 5.86 -7.81
N ALA A 36 2.83 6.28 -9.08
CA ALA A 36 3.23 7.62 -9.49
C ALA A 36 2.35 8.71 -8.85
N ALA A 37 1.02 8.52 -8.86
CA ALA A 37 0.06 9.40 -8.21
C ALA A 37 0.28 9.43 -6.69
N TRP A 38 0.54 8.28 -6.07
CA TRP A 38 0.83 8.18 -4.64
C TRP A 38 2.13 8.91 -4.24
N ALA A 39 3.21 8.70 -5.01
CA ALA A 39 4.48 9.39 -4.80
C ALA A 39 4.33 10.90 -4.98
N PHE A 40 3.63 11.33 -6.04
CA PHE A 40 3.32 12.74 -6.29
C PHE A 40 2.55 13.37 -5.13
N GLY A 41 1.45 12.75 -4.69
CA GLY A 41 0.65 13.24 -3.56
C GLY A 41 1.45 13.30 -2.26
N SER A 42 2.32 12.31 -2.00
CA SER A 42 3.18 12.28 -0.81
C SER A 42 4.27 13.35 -0.81
N VAL A 43 4.81 13.73 -1.97
CA VAL A 43 5.79 14.81 -2.09
C VAL A 43 5.10 16.18 -2.06
N TRP A 44 3.99 16.32 -2.77
CA TRP A 44 3.23 17.56 -2.88
C TRP A 44 2.62 17.97 -1.53
N SER A 45 2.09 17.01 -0.77
CA SER A 45 1.53 17.23 0.57
C SER A 45 2.50 17.86 1.56
N ARG A 46 3.81 17.68 1.39
CA ARG A 46 4.83 18.33 2.23
C ARG A 46 5.00 19.82 1.96
N ARG A 47 4.58 20.29 0.77
CA ARG A 47 4.67 21.70 0.35
C ARG A 47 3.39 22.48 0.61
N LEU A 48 2.30 21.79 0.91
CA LEU A 48 1.00 22.41 1.18
C LEU A 48 0.83 22.71 2.68
N PRO A 49 0.12 23.80 3.02
CA PRO A 49 -0.31 24.03 4.40
C PRO A 49 -1.33 22.96 4.78
N MET A 50 -0.86 21.90 5.43
CA MET A 50 -1.69 20.80 5.88
C MET A 50 -2.30 21.10 7.26
N PRO A 51 -3.60 20.84 7.47
CA PRO A 51 -4.20 20.96 8.79
C PRO A 51 -3.50 20.08 9.83
N SER A 52 -3.54 20.52 11.08
CA SER A 52 -2.92 19.81 12.21
C SER A 52 -3.79 18.65 12.68
N GLY A 53 -3.16 17.68 13.36
CA GLY A 53 -3.84 16.53 13.93
C GLY A 53 -4.59 15.67 12.92
N LEU A 54 -5.77 15.21 13.32
CA LEU A 54 -6.61 14.26 12.57
C LEU A 54 -7.37 14.90 11.40
N MET A 55 -7.38 16.23 11.27
CA MET A 55 -8.07 16.91 10.17
C MET A 55 -7.43 16.63 8.82
N ALA A 56 -6.11 16.46 8.74
CA ALA A 56 -5.45 16.10 7.48
C ALA A 56 -5.91 14.73 6.92
N PRO A 57 -5.82 13.62 7.67
CA PRO A 57 -6.33 12.33 7.19
C PRO A 57 -7.85 12.33 7.01
N ALA A 58 -8.62 13.03 7.83
CA ALA A 58 -10.08 13.14 7.67
C ALA A 58 -10.47 13.76 6.32
N THR A 59 -9.86 14.89 5.95
CA THR A 59 -10.13 15.54 4.66
C THR A 59 -9.69 14.68 3.48
N GLN A 60 -8.55 13.96 3.59
CA GLN A 60 -8.10 13.02 2.57
C GLN A 60 -9.09 11.86 2.38
N MET A 61 -9.58 11.27 3.47
CA MET A 61 -10.53 10.15 3.42
C MET A 61 -11.89 10.59 2.86
N LEU A 62 -12.40 11.76 3.28
CA LEU A 62 -13.67 12.30 2.79
C LEU A 62 -13.60 12.65 1.30
N SER A 63 -12.55 13.37 0.87
CA SER A 63 -12.37 13.72 -0.54
C SER A 63 -12.21 12.47 -1.42
N ALA A 64 -11.39 11.50 -1.02
CA ALA A 64 -11.27 10.23 -1.72
C ALA A 64 -12.59 9.46 -1.76
N GLY A 65 -13.34 9.43 -0.66
CA GLY A 65 -14.66 8.78 -0.58
C GLY A 65 -15.68 9.39 -1.53
N VAL A 66 -15.77 10.73 -1.58
CA VAL A 66 -16.65 11.45 -2.52
C VAL A 66 -16.24 11.18 -3.97
N MET A 67 -14.94 11.22 -4.28
CA MET A 67 -14.43 10.91 -5.63
C MET A 67 -14.75 9.47 -6.05
N MET A 68 -14.56 8.50 -5.15
CA MET A 68 -14.86 7.09 -5.41
C MET A 68 -16.36 6.86 -5.59
N MET A 69 -17.21 7.52 -4.80
CA MET A 69 -18.66 7.42 -4.95
C MET A 69 -19.13 8.03 -6.28
N ALA A 70 -18.59 9.18 -6.69
CA ALA A 70 -18.89 9.78 -8.00
C ALA A 70 -18.45 8.86 -9.15
N LEU A 71 -17.29 8.22 -9.04
CA LEU A 71 -16.80 7.26 -10.02
C LEU A 71 -17.70 6.02 -10.07
N SER A 72 -18.10 5.48 -8.92
CA SER A 72 -19.02 4.35 -8.81
C SER A 72 -20.35 4.62 -9.53
N PHE A 73 -20.93 5.82 -9.31
CA PHE A 73 -22.13 6.27 -10.04
C PHE A 73 -21.89 6.40 -11.55
N ALA A 74 -20.75 6.97 -11.97
CA ALA A 74 -20.41 7.13 -13.39
C ALA A 74 -20.20 5.77 -14.10
N LEU A 75 -19.68 4.78 -13.39
CA LEU A 75 -19.51 3.41 -13.89
C LEU A 75 -20.81 2.58 -13.83
N GLY A 76 -21.88 3.12 -13.23
CA GLY A 76 -23.16 2.44 -13.11
C GLY A 76 -23.15 1.26 -12.14
N GLU A 77 -22.21 1.24 -11.19
CA GLU A 77 -22.13 0.18 -10.18
C GLU A 77 -23.40 0.20 -9.31
N ARG A 78 -23.88 -1.00 -8.98
CA ARG A 78 -25.02 -1.19 -8.09
C ARG A 78 -24.57 -2.05 -6.93
N MET A 79 -25.06 -1.75 -5.73
CA MET A 79 -24.92 -2.72 -4.65
C MET A 79 -25.62 -4.01 -5.07
N ALA A 80 -24.89 -5.12 -5.04
CA ALA A 80 -25.46 -6.45 -5.15
C ALA A 80 -26.44 -6.69 -3.98
N ASP A 81 -27.18 -7.79 -4.04
CA ASP A 81 -28.04 -8.27 -2.94
C ASP A 81 -27.30 -8.33 -1.58
N ALA A 82 -28.06 -8.60 -0.51
CA ALA A 82 -27.61 -8.62 0.89
C ALA A 82 -26.10 -8.93 1.07
N VAL A 83 -25.34 -7.92 1.48
CA VAL A 83 -23.89 -8.03 1.70
C VAL A 83 -23.65 -9.10 2.77
N PRO A 84 -22.83 -10.14 2.48
CA PRO A 84 -22.61 -11.20 3.44
C PRO A 84 -21.96 -10.66 4.72
N PRO A 85 -22.33 -11.15 5.91
CA PRO A 85 -21.82 -10.64 7.19
C PRO A 85 -20.29 -10.63 7.27
N ARG A 86 -19.64 -11.63 6.65
CA ARG A 86 -18.18 -11.68 6.56
C ARG A 86 -17.59 -10.48 5.82
N ALA A 87 -18.17 -10.08 4.69
CA ALA A 87 -17.71 -8.92 3.93
C ALA A 87 -17.91 -7.63 4.73
N MET A 88 -19.02 -7.51 5.48
CA MET A 88 -19.27 -6.37 6.36
C MET A 88 -18.22 -6.27 7.47
N VAL A 89 -17.90 -7.39 8.14
CA VAL A 89 -16.86 -7.42 9.18
C VAL A 89 -15.49 -7.08 8.61
N SER A 90 -15.13 -7.62 7.43
CA SER A 90 -13.89 -7.26 6.74
C SER A 90 -13.84 -5.77 6.36
N PHE A 91 -14.95 -5.21 5.89
CA PHE A 91 -15.06 -3.78 5.60
C PHE A 91 -14.83 -2.92 6.84
N VAL A 92 -15.51 -3.24 7.96
CA VAL A 92 -15.33 -2.52 9.22
C VAL A 92 -13.89 -2.63 9.74
N TYR A 93 -13.27 -3.81 9.61
CA TYR A 93 -11.86 -3.99 9.96
C TYR A 93 -10.94 -3.08 9.15
N LEU A 94 -11.11 -3.04 7.82
CA LEU A 94 -10.30 -2.18 6.95
C LEU A 94 -10.57 -0.70 7.20
N LEU A 95 -11.82 -0.32 7.49
CA LEU A 95 -12.19 1.05 7.82
C LEU A 95 -11.47 1.54 9.09
N VAL A 96 -11.39 0.71 10.12
CA VAL A 96 -10.74 1.09 11.39
C VAL A 96 -9.23 0.97 11.29
N PHE A 97 -8.72 -0.22 11.01
CA PHE A 97 -7.29 -0.51 11.09
C PHE A 97 -6.54 -0.12 9.81
N GLY A 98 -7.08 -0.49 8.65
CA GLY A 98 -6.46 -0.23 7.34
C GLY A 98 -6.51 1.24 6.92
N SER A 99 -7.47 2.00 7.47
CA SER A 99 -7.70 3.40 7.12
C SER A 99 -7.42 4.34 8.30
N LEU A 100 -8.33 4.44 9.28
CA LEU A 100 -8.23 5.45 10.34
C LEU A 100 -6.92 5.37 11.13
N VAL A 101 -6.55 4.18 11.60
CA VAL A 101 -5.32 3.98 12.38
C VAL A 101 -4.08 4.13 11.49
N ALA A 102 -4.04 3.44 10.34
CA ALA A 102 -2.87 3.44 9.47
C ALA A 102 -2.53 4.83 8.90
N PHE A 103 -3.52 5.57 8.37
CA PHE A 103 -3.26 6.90 7.80
C PHE A 103 -2.93 7.94 8.87
N SER A 104 -3.53 7.84 10.06
CA SER A 104 -3.17 8.71 11.19
C SER A 104 -1.72 8.47 11.62
N ALA A 105 -1.30 7.21 11.72
CA ALA A 105 0.08 6.84 12.02
C ALA A 105 1.04 7.32 10.92
N TYR A 106 0.70 7.14 9.63
CA TYR A 106 1.50 7.61 8.52
C TYR A 106 1.66 9.14 8.52
N GLY A 107 0.57 9.89 8.75
CA GLY A 107 0.60 11.34 8.86
C GLY A 107 1.45 11.83 10.04
N TYR A 108 1.39 11.14 11.18
CA TYR A 108 2.27 11.40 12.32
C TYR A 108 3.74 11.15 11.96
N LEU A 109 4.03 10.01 11.34
CA LEU A 109 5.39 9.58 11.01
C LEU A 109 6.03 10.47 9.94
N LEU A 110 5.26 10.98 8.97
CA LEU A 110 5.73 11.98 8.01
C LEU A 110 6.15 13.30 8.65
N LYS A 111 5.50 13.69 9.75
CA LYS A 111 5.81 14.93 10.49
C LYS A 111 6.94 14.77 11.50
N HIS A 112 7.13 13.56 12.07
CA HIS A 112 8.03 13.35 13.21
C HIS A 112 9.23 12.43 12.92
N ALA A 113 9.24 11.69 11.80
CA ALA A 113 10.33 10.78 11.46
C ALA A 113 11.03 11.15 10.16
N ARG A 114 12.26 10.63 9.98
CA ARG A 114 13.01 10.80 8.74
C ARG A 114 12.22 10.15 7.59
N PRO A 115 12.15 10.76 6.38
CA PRO A 115 11.41 10.22 5.23
C PRO A 115 11.70 8.76 4.88
N ALA A 116 12.89 8.25 5.16
CA ALA A 116 13.20 6.84 4.92
C ALA A 116 12.54 5.86 5.90
N LEU A 117 12.30 6.27 7.14
CA LEU A 117 11.50 5.46 8.07
C LEU A 117 10.05 5.42 7.60
N ALA A 118 9.51 6.54 7.12
CA ALA A 118 8.20 6.57 6.47
C ALA A 118 8.16 5.61 5.29
N MET A 119 9.11 5.69 4.37
CA MET A 119 9.12 4.81 3.20
C MET A 119 9.42 3.34 3.51
N SER A 120 10.00 3.03 4.67
CA SER A 120 10.29 1.63 5.05
C SER A 120 9.03 0.76 5.22
N TYR A 121 7.87 1.37 5.55
CA TYR A 121 6.61 0.62 5.70
C TYR A 121 6.27 -0.14 4.40
N ALA A 122 6.54 0.48 3.24
CA ALA A 122 6.20 -0.08 1.94
C ALA A 122 6.89 -1.42 1.67
N TYR A 123 8.03 -1.67 2.32
CA TYR A 123 8.77 -2.91 2.19
C TYR A 123 8.50 -3.91 3.31
N VAL A 124 8.08 -3.45 4.50
CA VAL A 124 7.66 -4.33 5.60
C VAL A 124 6.30 -4.96 5.29
N ASN A 125 5.41 -4.23 4.61
CA ASN A 125 4.07 -4.69 4.25
C ASN A 125 4.06 -6.04 3.50
N PRO A 126 4.86 -6.27 2.43
CA PRO A 126 4.94 -7.58 1.77
C PRO A 126 5.34 -8.71 2.71
N ALA A 127 6.31 -8.49 3.60
CA ALA A 127 6.77 -9.52 4.53
C ALA A 127 5.69 -9.88 5.57
N VAL A 128 5.00 -8.86 6.10
CA VAL A 128 3.87 -9.07 7.04
C VAL A 128 2.71 -9.77 6.33
N ALA A 129 2.36 -9.35 5.12
CA ALA A 129 1.28 -9.96 4.34
C ALA A 129 1.53 -11.45 4.10
N VAL A 130 2.75 -11.81 3.68
CA VAL A 130 3.11 -13.21 3.46
C VAL A 130 3.13 -14.01 4.76
N LEU A 131 3.66 -13.46 5.85
CA LEU A 131 3.63 -14.14 7.15
C LEU A 131 2.19 -14.42 7.59
N LEU A 132 1.30 -13.46 7.43
CA LEU A 132 -0.12 -13.63 7.74
C LEU A 132 -0.78 -14.68 6.81
N GLY A 133 -0.43 -14.69 5.53
CA GLY A 133 -0.90 -15.69 4.56
C GLY A 133 -0.49 -17.12 4.95
N VAL A 134 0.77 -17.33 5.34
CA VAL A 134 1.25 -18.64 5.79
C VAL A 134 0.59 -19.06 7.10
N VAL A 135 0.56 -18.17 8.10
CA VAL A 135 0.11 -18.50 9.46
C VAL A 135 -1.41 -18.63 9.56
N PHE A 136 -2.16 -17.73 8.94
CA PHE A 136 -3.62 -17.66 9.10
C PHE A 136 -4.39 -18.20 7.90
N ALA A 137 -3.85 -18.10 6.68
CA ALA A 137 -4.51 -18.62 5.48
C ALA A 137 -3.97 -19.99 5.04
N GLY A 138 -2.90 -20.50 5.68
CA GLY A 138 -2.30 -21.79 5.37
C GLY A 138 -1.63 -21.84 3.99
N GLU A 139 -1.25 -20.69 3.44
CA GLU A 139 -0.65 -20.60 2.11
C GLU A 139 0.73 -21.27 2.08
N THR A 140 0.93 -22.21 1.15
CA THR A 140 2.24 -22.79 0.89
C THR A 140 2.99 -21.96 -0.15
N LEU A 141 4.04 -21.27 0.27
CA LEU A 141 4.83 -20.42 -0.60
C LEU A 141 5.79 -21.24 -1.46
N GLY A 142 5.77 -20.99 -2.76
CA GLY A 142 6.74 -21.56 -3.69
C GLY A 142 8.16 -20.99 -3.48
N PRO A 143 9.20 -21.65 -4.01
CA PRO A 143 10.59 -21.20 -3.90
C PRO A 143 10.82 -19.78 -4.43
N MET A 144 10.08 -19.39 -5.47
CA MET A 144 10.16 -18.04 -6.06
C MET A 144 9.64 -16.95 -5.13
N THR A 145 8.56 -17.22 -4.37
CA THR A 145 8.01 -16.27 -3.39
C THR A 145 8.98 -16.07 -2.22
N TRP A 146 9.64 -17.14 -1.77
CA TRP A 146 10.72 -17.05 -0.78
C TRP A 146 11.92 -16.23 -1.28
N GLY A 147 12.32 -16.42 -2.54
CA GLY A 147 13.36 -15.62 -3.20
C GLY A 147 12.99 -14.13 -3.30
N ALA A 148 11.75 -13.82 -3.68
CA ALA A 148 11.26 -12.45 -3.74
C ALA A 148 11.22 -11.79 -2.34
N MET A 149 10.71 -12.51 -1.33
CA MET A 149 10.67 -12.01 0.06
C MET A 149 12.05 -11.71 0.61
N SER A 150 13.00 -12.62 0.41
CA SER A 150 14.37 -12.44 0.88
C SER A 150 15.05 -11.26 0.17
N ALA A 151 14.85 -11.09 -1.13
CA ALA A 151 15.33 -9.92 -1.86
C ALA A 151 14.75 -8.60 -1.32
N ILE A 152 13.43 -8.55 -1.05
CA ILE A 152 12.76 -7.37 -0.47
C ILE A 152 13.33 -7.06 0.91
N LEU A 153 13.47 -8.05 1.80
CA LEU A 153 14.01 -7.86 3.16
C LEU A 153 15.47 -7.38 3.15
N VAL A 154 16.31 -7.94 2.27
CA VAL A 154 17.69 -7.50 2.10
C VAL A 154 17.74 -6.06 1.59
N ALA A 155 16.87 -5.69 0.63
CA ALA A 155 16.76 -4.32 0.14
C ALA A 155 16.44 -3.33 1.27
N VAL A 156 15.50 -3.68 2.16
CA VAL A 156 15.18 -2.88 3.36
C VAL A 156 16.39 -2.72 4.26
N MET A 157 17.08 -3.81 4.55
CA MET A 157 18.23 -3.79 5.45
C MET A 157 19.34 -2.88 4.92
N LEU A 158 19.60 -2.92 3.60
CA LEU A 158 20.58 -2.07 2.93
C LEU A 158 20.16 -0.59 2.93
N LEU A 159 18.89 -0.29 2.71
CA LEU A 159 18.33 1.06 2.80
C LEU A 159 18.39 1.63 4.22
N ALA A 160 18.13 0.79 5.23
CA ALA A 160 18.20 1.17 6.64
C ALA A 160 19.64 1.41 7.10
N ARG A 161 20.61 0.61 6.63
CA ARG A 161 22.03 0.74 6.99
C ARG A 161 22.79 1.83 6.24
N GLY A 162 22.42 2.13 4.99
CA GLY A 162 23.07 3.15 4.16
C GLY A 162 22.85 4.61 4.60
N LYS A 163 22.23 4.84 5.76
CA LYS A 163 21.94 6.16 6.34
C LYS A 163 22.79 6.51 7.58
N ARG A 164 23.88 5.78 7.81
CA ARG A 164 24.95 6.24 8.69
C ARG A 164 25.79 7.28 7.98
#